data_AF-A0A3D2VPT8-F1
#
_entry.id   AF-A0A3D2VPT8-F1
#
_cell.length_a   1.000
_cell.length_b   1.000
_cell.length_c   1.000
_cell.angle_alpha   90.00
_cell.angle_beta   90.00
_cell.angle_gamma   90.00
#
_symmetry.space_group_name_H-M   'P 1'
#
loop_
_entity.id
_entity.type
_entity.pdbx_description
1 polymer ?
#
loop_
_entity_poly.entity_id
_entity_poly.type
_entity_poly.pdbx_seq_one_letter_code
_entity_poly.pdbx_strand_id
1 'polypeptide(L)' 'MSPVPENAEPGCPDSRPGAGPAPYTHTLGAGPDVVLVHGWGMHSGVWEDVAEALFDHHRVTVVDLPGYGFSR' A
#
# COMPACT_ATOMS: atom_id res chain seq x y z
N MET A 1 30.86 -21.41 -8.61
CA MET A 1 29.91 -20.95 -7.58
C MET A 1 30.05 -19.45 -7.44
N SER A 2 29.06 -18.69 -7.90
CA SER A 2 28.90 -17.27 -7.59
C SER A 2 27.50 -17.08 -7.00
N PRO A 3 27.35 -16.27 -5.94
CA PRO A 3 26.11 -16.22 -5.15
C PRO A 3 25.00 -15.47 -5.90
N VAL A 4 23.76 -15.85 -5.57
CA VAL A 4 22.52 -15.16 -5.98
C VAL A 4 22.53 -13.76 -5.35
N PRO A 5 22.21 -12.68 -6.08
CA PRO A 5 21.98 -11.38 -5.45
C PRO A 5 20.73 -11.47 -4.58
N GLU A 6 20.94 -11.34 -3.27
CA GLU A 6 19.93 -11.03 -2.28
C GLU A 6 19.10 -9.84 -2.77
N ASN A 7 17.78 -10.03 -2.77
CA ASN A 7 16.79 -9.11 -3.28
C ASN A 7 17.09 -7.66 -2.87
N ALA A 8 17.43 -6.86 -3.88
CA ALA A 8 17.68 -5.43 -3.74
C ALA A 8 16.46 -4.75 -3.13
N GLU A 9 16.68 -4.11 -1.99
CA GLU A 9 15.77 -3.17 -1.37
C GLU A 9 15.49 -2.05 -2.39
N PRO A 10 14.25 -1.75 -2.77
CA PRO A 10 13.99 -0.58 -3.59
C PRO A 10 14.16 0.66 -2.69
N GLY A 11 15.39 1.16 -2.63
CA GLY A 11 15.67 2.48 -2.10
C GLY A 11 14.76 3.50 -2.78
N CYS A 12 14.04 4.27 -1.98
CA CYS A 12 13.17 5.34 -2.47
C CYS A 12 13.87 6.69 -2.22
N PRO A 13 14.59 7.28 -3.20
CA PRO A 13 15.12 8.62 -3.05
C PRO A 13 14.22 9.65 -3.74
N ASP A 14 13.34 10.30 -2.97
CA ASP A 14 13.06 11.75 -3.12
C ASP A 14 12.47 12.30 -1.81
N SER A 15 13.33 12.76 -0.91
CA SER A 15 12.91 13.53 0.28
C SER A 15 12.68 14.98 -0.12
N ARG A 16 11.50 15.30 -0.66
CA ARG A 16 11.04 16.70 -0.73
C ARG A 16 10.80 17.23 0.68
N PRO A 17 11.46 18.33 1.10
CA PRO A 17 11.22 18.91 2.42
C PRO A 17 9.82 19.54 2.44
N GLY A 18 8.85 18.83 3.05
CA GLY A 18 7.46 19.25 3.18
C GLY A 18 6.42 18.12 3.18
N ALA A 19 6.80 16.89 2.79
CA ALA A 19 5.89 15.75 2.88
C ALA A 19 5.83 15.26 4.34
N GLY A 20 4.64 15.22 4.93
CA GLY A 20 4.39 14.49 6.17
C GLY A 20 4.72 13.00 6.04
N PRO A 21 4.54 12.18 7.09
CA PRO A 21 4.76 10.74 6.98
C PRO A 21 4.01 10.17 5.77
N ALA A 22 4.66 9.30 5.01
CA ALA A 22 4.03 8.63 3.89
C ALA A 22 2.77 7.90 4.37
N PRO A 23 1.69 7.88 3.58
CA PRO A 23 0.48 7.17 3.97
C PRO A 23 0.78 5.68 4.16
N TYR A 24 0.19 5.07 5.17
CA TYR A 24 0.20 3.63 5.35
C TYR A 24 -0.51 2.97 4.17
N THR A 25 0.15 1.96 3.61
CA THR A 25 -0.39 1.15 2.51
C THR A 25 -0.19 -0.33 2.80
N HIS A 26 -1.13 -1.14 2.31
CA HIS A 26 -1.02 -2.59 2.33
C HIS A 26 -1.41 -3.15 0.96
N THR A 27 -0.55 -3.97 0.37
CA THR A 27 -0.75 -4.53 -0.97
C THR A 27 -0.80 -6.05 -0.94
N LEU A 28 -1.81 -6.61 -1.60
CA LEU A 28 -2.07 -8.05 -1.69
C LEU A 28 -2.33 -8.46 -3.14
N GLY A 29 -2.15 -9.75 -3.42
CA GLY A 29 -2.46 -10.34 -4.73
C GLY A 29 -1.45 -10.01 -5.83
N ALA A 30 -1.82 -10.38 -7.06
CA ALA A 30 -1.03 -10.16 -8.27
C ALA A 30 -1.96 -9.99 -9.48
N GLY A 31 -1.54 -9.20 -10.47
CA GLY A 31 -2.35 -8.88 -11.63
C GLY A 31 -2.44 -7.37 -11.86
N PRO A 32 -3.48 -6.89 -12.57
CA PRO A 32 -3.69 -5.46 -12.79
C PRO A 32 -3.87 -4.70 -11.47
N ASP A 33 -3.38 -3.46 -11.43
CA ASP A 33 -3.39 -2.62 -10.23
C ASP A 33 -4.78 -2.08 -9.90
N VAL A 34 -5.17 -2.23 -8.63
CA VAL A 34 -6.37 -1.61 -8.04
C VAL A 34 -5.97 -0.89 -6.77
N VAL A 35 -6.39 0.37 -6.62
CA VAL A 35 -6.13 1.16 -5.41
C VAL A 35 -7.44 1.46 -4.71
N LEU A 36 -7.53 1.09 -3.43
CA LEU A 36 -8.69 1.33 -2.57
C LEU A 36 -8.35 2.45 -1.58
N VAL A 37 -9.09 3.56 -1.68
CA VAL A 37 -8.93 4.75 -0.84
C VAL A 37 -10.22 4.95 -0.05
N HIS A 38 -10.13 5.01 1.27
CA HIS A 38 -11.30 5.23 2.12
C HIS A 38 -11.81 6.69 2.08
N GLY A 39 -13.05 6.90 2.53
CA GLY A 39 -13.67 8.23 2.69
C GLY A 39 -13.37 8.90 4.05
N TRP A 40 -13.90 10.10 4.26
CA TRP A 40 -13.74 10.85 5.52
C TRP A 40 -14.33 10.12 6.73
N GLY A 41 -13.59 10.07 7.84
CA GLY A 41 -14.04 9.42 9.08
C GLY A 41 -13.96 7.89 9.09
N MET A 42 -13.34 7.28 8.07
CA MET A 42 -13.10 5.84 7.95
C MET A 42 -11.60 5.53 7.94
N HIS A 43 -11.24 4.24 7.88
CA HIS A 43 -9.87 3.74 7.69
C HIS A 43 -9.87 2.52 6.75
N SER A 44 -8.70 2.01 6.39
CA SER A 44 -8.44 0.88 5.48
C SER A 44 -9.27 -0.39 5.74
N GLY A 45 -9.72 -0.64 6.97
CA GLY A 45 -10.50 -1.83 7.34
C GLY A 45 -11.87 -1.91 6.67
N VAL A 46 -12.40 -0.79 6.15
CA VAL A 46 -13.67 -0.82 5.38
C VAL A 46 -13.56 -1.58 4.05
N TRP A 47 -12.33 -1.85 3.61
CA TRP A 47 -12.06 -2.51 2.34
C TRP A 47 -11.70 -3.98 2.48
N GLU A 48 -11.78 -4.59 3.67
CA GLU A 48 -11.42 -6.00 3.88
C GLU A 48 -12.18 -6.93 2.93
N ASP A 49 -13.51 -6.93 2.96
CA ASP A 49 -14.35 -7.77 2.09
C ASP A 49 -14.11 -7.50 0.58
N VAL A 50 -13.83 -6.23 0.23
CA VAL A 50 -13.60 -5.82 -1.17
C VAL A 50 -12.21 -6.25 -1.65
N ALA A 51 -11.20 -6.15 -0.79
CA ALA A 51 -9.85 -6.60 -1.08
C ALA A 51 -9.82 -8.13 -1.22
N GLU A 52 -10.53 -8.85 -0.34
CA GLU A 52 -10.70 -10.30 -0.42
C GLU A 52 -11.38 -10.74 -1.73
N ALA A 53 -12.38 -10.01 -2.21
CA ALA A 53 -13.03 -10.34 -3.47
C ALA A 53 -12.16 -10.08 -4.72
N LEU A 54 -11.12 -9.24 -4.62
CA LEU A 54 -10.35 -8.76 -5.77
C LEU A 54 -8.93 -9.34 -5.86
N PHE A 55 -8.32 -9.75 -4.74
CA PHE A 55 -6.89 -10.09 -4.72
C PHE A 55 -6.52 -11.35 -5.53
N ASP A 56 -7.48 -12.22 -5.84
CA ASP A 56 -7.26 -13.42 -6.67
C ASP A 56 -6.91 -13.08 -8.13
N HIS A 57 -7.27 -11.88 -8.60
CA HIS A 57 -7.09 -11.46 -9.99
C HIS A 57 -6.36 -10.12 -10.15
N HIS A 58 -6.22 -9.35 -9.07
CA HIS A 58 -5.67 -8.01 -9.09
C HIS A 58 -4.57 -7.85 -8.04
N ARG A 59 -3.63 -6.94 -8.30
CA ARG A 59 -2.76 -6.41 -7.26
C ARG A 59 -3.49 -5.27 -6.56
N VAL A 60 -4.04 -5.56 -5.39
CA VAL A 60 -4.90 -4.62 -4.64
C VAL A 60 -4.05 -3.89 -3.61
N THR A 61 -4.04 -2.56 -3.65
CA THR A 61 -3.37 -1.69 -2.66
C THR A 61 -4.39 -0.88 -1.89
N VAL A 62 -4.46 -1.08 -0.58
CA VAL A 62 -5.31 -0.29 0.34
C VAL A 62 -4.48 0.83 0.95
N VAL A 63 -5.03 2.04 1.01
CA VAL A 63 -4.33 3.25 1.49
C VAL A 63 -5.11 3.90 2.63
N ASP A 64 -4.40 4.21 3.72
CA ASP A 64 -4.89 5.08 4.79
C ASP A 64 -4.48 6.54 4.53
N LEU A 65 -5.46 7.43 4.47
CA LEU A 65 -5.22 8.87 4.33
C LEU A 65 -4.55 9.44 5.59
N PRO A 66 -3.74 10.51 5.48
CA PRO A 66 -3.08 11.12 6.63
C PRO A 66 -4.06 11.52 7.74
N GLY A 67 -3.73 11.16 8.99
CA GLY A 67 -4.58 11.41 10.15
C GLY A 67 -5.65 10.35 10.41
N TYR A 68 -5.70 9.28 9.61
CA TYR A 68 -6.63 8.16 9.75
C TYR A 68 -5.90 6.81 9.81
N GLY A 69 -6.51 5.84 10.48
CA GLY A 69 -5.99 4.47 10.56
C GLY A 69 -4.56 4.38 11.13
N PHE A 70 -3.66 3.77 10.36
CA PHE A 70 -2.24 3.61 10.70
C PHE A 70 -1.36 4.79 10.23
N SER A 71 -1.91 5.72 9.43
CA SER A 71 -1.25 6.96 9.01
C SER A 71 -1.35 8.04 10.10
N ARG A 72 -0.65 7.84 11.22
CA ARG A 72 -0.62 8.78 12.37
C ARG A 72 0.53 9.78 12.30
#